data_AF-A0A374WDU9-F1
#
_entry.id   AF-A0A374WDU9-F1
#
_cell.length_a   1.000
_cell.length_b   1.000
_cell.length_c   1.000
_cell.angle_alpha   90.00
_cell.angle_beta   90.00
_cell.angle_gamma   90.00
#
_symmetry.space_group_name_H-M   'P 1'
#
loop_
_entity.id
_entity.type
_entity.pdbx_description
1 polymer ?
#
loop_
_entity_poly.entity_id
_entity_poly.type
_entity_poly.pdbx_seq_one_letter_code
_entity_poly.pdbx_strand_id
1 'polypeptide(L)'
;MVLNYIWITFFVIAFVMALAKLIFLGDTQVFTEIMNSTFSSSKTAFEISLGLTGILSLWLGIMKIGENGGLIATLSRWLSPVFCKFFPDIPKGHPATGAIFMNLSANMLGLDNAATPMGLKAMEELQQLNPNKDTASNPMIMFLVLNTSGLTLIPISIMVYRAQLGAAQPTDVFIPIMLATFFSTLAGVIAVSLYQRINLLNKSILCFLGGISLIIGTIIYFFSTLPRESINTYSTLFANIFLFLVIIIFITAGIRKKINVYEAFVEGAKEGFGTAVRIIPYLVAILVAIAVFRASGAMDIIIDGIAYLVNLCGLDTSFVGGLPTAFMKPLSGSGARGLMVDAMNTYGADSFVGRLTSIFQGSTDTTFYILAVYFGSVGIKNTRYAVTCGLIADFVGIIAAILICYLFFYNI
;
A
#
# COMPACT_ATOMS: atom_id res chain seq x y z
N MET A 1 -1.92 -15.79 10.56
CA MET A 1 -2.86 -16.93 10.39
C MET A 1 -3.65 -16.88 9.07
N VAL A 2 -4.09 -15.73 8.52
CA VAL A 2 -4.82 -15.67 7.23
C VAL A 2 -3.99 -16.12 6.02
N LEU A 3 -2.76 -15.63 5.88
CA LEU A 3 -1.88 -15.97 4.74
C LEU A 3 -1.60 -17.47 4.63
N ASN A 4 -1.55 -18.19 5.76
CA ASN A 4 -1.40 -19.64 5.78
C ASN A 4 -2.59 -20.34 5.08
N TYR A 5 -3.82 -19.94 5.42
CA TYR A 5 -5.01 -20.50 4.79
C TYR A 5 -5.09 -20.15 3.31
N ILE A 6 -4.75 -18.92 2.92
CA ILE A 6 -4.71 -18.50 1.50
C ILE A 6 -3.70 -19.37 0.73
N TRP A 7 -2.49 -19.52 1.27
CA TRP A 7 -1.43 -20.32 0.65
C TRP A 7 -1.86 -21.78 0.47
N ILE A 8 -2.38 -22.42 1.53
CA ILE A 8 -2.91 -23.80 1.45
C ILE A 8 -4.03 -23.89 0.41
N THR A 9 -4.94 -22.93 0.41
CA THR A 9 -6.09 -22.91 -0.51
C THR A 9 -5.64 -22.82 -1.97
N PHE A 10 -4.61 -22.03 -2.27
CA PHE A 10 -4.07 -21.94 -3.64
C PHE A 10 -3.56 -23.30 -4.13
N PHE A 11 -2.80 -24.03 -3.31
CA PHE A 11 -2.31 -25.36 -3.68
C PHE A 11 -3.43 -26.40 -3.77
N VAL A 12 -4.35 -26.43 -2.80
CA VAL A 12 -5.44 -27.42 -2.77
C VAL A 12 -6.39 -27.21 -3.95
N ILE A 13 -6.81 -25.98 -4.22
CA ILE A 13 -7.67 -25.68 -5.38
C ILE A 13 -6.94 -26.01 -6.68
N ALA A 14 -5.67 -25.63 -6.82
CA ALA A 14 -4.90 -25.93 -8.01
C ALA A 14 -4.80 -27.44 -8.27
N PHE A 15 -4.59 -28.23 -7.23
CA PHE A 15 -4.55 -29.69 -7.34
C PHE A 15 -5.89 -30.28 -7.77
N VAL A 16 -7.00 -29.84 -7.16
CA VAL A 16 -8.35 -30.28 -7.54
C VAL A 16 -8.67 -29.88 -8.99
N MET A 17 -8.33 -28.67 -9.40
CA MET A 17 -8.51 -28.18 -10.77
C MET A 17 -7.67 -28.97 -11.78
N ALA A 18 -6.41 -29.26 -11.45
CA ALA A 18 -5.53 -30.08 -12.29
C ALA A 18 -6.06 -31.51 -12.46
N LEU A 19 -6.55 -32.13 -11.38
CA LEU A 19 -7.22 -33.43 -11.46
C LEU A 19 -8.47 -33.39 -12.35
N ALA A 20 -9.28 -32.33 -12.22
CA ALA A 20 -10.47 -32.18 -13.04
C ALA A 20 -10.10 -32.02 -14.53
N LYS A 21 -9.11 -31.20 -14.87
CA LYS A 21 -8.60 -31.04 -16.24
C LYS A 21 -8.04 -32.35 -16.79
N LEU A 22 -7.28 -33.10 -15.99
CA LEU A 22 -6.74 -34.39 -16.39
C LEU A 22 -7.84 -35.43 -16.66
N ILE A 23 -8.80 -35.57 -15.74
CA ILE A 23 -9.83 -36.63 -15.80
C ILE A 23 -10.92 -36.30 -16.83
N PHE A 24 -11.42 -35.06 -16.84
CA PHE A 24 -12.59 -34.68 -17.64
C PHE A 24 -12.24 -34.04 -18.98
N LEU A 25 -11.08 -33.37 -19.10
CA LEU A 25 -10.65 -32.71 -20.34
C LEU A 25 -9.49 -33.44 -21.04
N GLY A 26 -8.92 -34.48 -20.41
CA GLY A 26 -7.80 -35.25 -20.97
C GLY A 26 -6.48 -34.47 -21.00
N ASP A 27 -6.36 -33.38 -20.22
CA ASP A 27 -5.15 -32.55 -20.18
C ASP A 27 -4.04 -33.25 -19.41
N THR A 28 -3.17 -33.95 -20.14
CA THR A 28 -2.02 -34.66 -19.57
C THR A 28 -0.83 -33.75 -19.23
N GLN A 29 -0.85 -32.49 -19.66
CA GLN A 29 0.25 -31.54 -19.46
C GLN A 29 0.09 -30.67 -18.21
N VAL A 30 -1.15 -30.50 -17.71
CA VAL A 30 -1.46 -29.63 -16.57
C VAL A 30 -0.53 -29.78 -15.35
N PHE A 31 -0.18 -31.01 -14.96
CA PHE A 31 0.73 -31.22 -13.83
C PHE A 31 2.18 -30.85 -14.16
N THR A 32 2.63 -31.09 -15.39
CA THR A 32 3.95 -30.67 -15.86
C THR A 32 4.05 -29.15 -15.90
N GLU A 33 3.01 -28.46 -16.38
CA GLU A 33 2.92 -27.00 -16.40
C GLU A 33 2.99 -26.43 -14.99
N ILE A 34 2.16 -26.93 -14.06
CA ILE A 34 2.16 -26.52 -12.65
C ILE A 34 3.56 -26.69 -12.04
N MET A 35 4.21 -27.83 -12.25
CA MET A 35 5.55 -28.06 -11.71
C MET A 35 6.59 -27.12 -12.32
N ASN A 36 6.57 -26.92 -13.64
CA ASN A 36 7.48 -25.98 -14.31
C ASN A 36 7.28 -24.54 -13.81
N SER A 37 6.03 -24.14 -13.58
CA SER A 37 5.68 -22.84 -12.99
C SER A 37 6.26 -22.67 -11.58
N THR A 38 6.33 -23.73 -10.75
CA THR A 38 6.98 -23.62 -9.42
C THR A 38 8.47 -23.28 -9.53
N PHE A 39 9.20 -23.97 -10.41
CA PHE A 39 10.63 -23.74 -10.61
C PHE A 39 10.90 -22.35 -11.21
N SER A 40 10.18 -22.00 -12.28
CA SER A 40 10.32 -20.70 -12.93
C SER A 40 10.01 -19.55 -11.96
N SER A 41 8.89 -19.62 -11.24
CA SER A 41 8.46 -18.58 -10.31
C SER A 41 9.42 -18.43 -9.11
N SER A 42 10.00 -19.54 -8.62
CA SER A 42 11.02 -19.49 -7.56
C SER A 42 12.30 -18.74 -7.99
N LYS A 43 12.72 -18.91 -9.26
CA LYS A 43 13.85 -18.19 -9.85
C LYS A 43 13.53 -16.71 -9.99
N THR A 44 12.37 -16.39 -10.56
CA THR A 44 11.90 -15.00 -10.70
C THR A 44 11.85 -14.28 -9.35
N ALA A 45 11.34 -14.93 -8.29
CA ALA A 45 11.30 -14.36 -6.95
C ALA A 45 12.69 -14.00 -6.42
N PHE A 46 13.69 -14.85 -6.67
CA PHE A 46 15.07 -14.61 -6.28
C PHE A 46 15.71 -13.46 -7.08
N GLU A 47 15.53 -13.45 -8.40
CA GLU A 47 16.06 -12.39 -9.30
C GLU A 47 15.49 -11.01 -8.95
N ILE A 48 14.18 -10.92 -8.70
CA ILE A 48 13.54 -9.69 -8.23
C ILE A 48 14.17 -9.22 -6.92
N SER A 49 14.44 -10.14 -5.99
CA SER A 49 15.04 -9.80 -4.69
C SER A 49 16.46 -9.25 -4.80
N LEU A 50 17.26 -9.76 -5.72
CA LEU A 50 18.58 -9.20 -6.03
C LEU A 50 18.47 -7.76 -6.52
N GLY A 51 17.55 -7.51 -7.46
CA GLY A 51 17.29 -6.17 -7.97
C GLY A 51 16.78 -5.19 -6.92
N LEU A 52 15.89 -5.64 -6.02
CA LEU A 52 15.39 -4.87 -4.89
C LEU A 52 16.51 -4.40 -3.96
N THR A 53 17.58 -5.19 -3.82
CA THR A 53 18.68 -4.89 -2.89
C THR A 53 19.33 -3.54 -3.19
N GLY A 54 19.66 -3.26 -4.45
CA GLY A 54 20.32 -2.00 -4.82
C GLY A 54 19.42 -0.77 -4.60
N ILE A 55 18.17 -0.86 -5.05
CA ILE A 55 17.25 0.29 -5.01
C ILE A 55 16.73 0.53 -3.58
N LEU A 56 16.46 -0.51 -2.79
CA LEU A 56 16.13 -0.36 -1.37
C LEU A 56 17.29 0.24 -0.59
N SER A 57 18.53 -0.14 -0.90
CA SER A 57 19.72 0.45 -0.26
C SER A 57 19.81 1.96 -0.52
N LEU A 58 19.58 2.39 -1.77
CA LEU A 58 19.56 3.81 -2.14
C LEU A 58 18.51 4.59 -1.35
N TRP A 59 17.26 4.11 -1.40
CA TRP A 59 16.15 4.83 -0.81
C TRP A 59 16.16 4.81 0.70
N LEU A 60 16.49 3.67 1.33
CA LEU A 60 16.61 3.62 2.79
C LEU A 60 17.81 4.42 3.30
N GLY A 61 18.90 4.51 2.52
CA GLY A 61 19.99 5.45 2.79
C GLY A 61 19.53 6.91 2.80
N ILE A 62 18.79 7.34 1.77
CA ILE A 62 18.21 8.70 1.71
C ILE A 62 17.28 8.92 2.91
N MET A 63 16.39 7.98 3.16
CA MET A 63 15.43 8.02 4.25
C MET A 63 16.09 8.17 5.62
N LYS A 64 17.18 7.45 5.86
CA LYS A 64 17.97 7.56 7.09
C LYS A 64 18.58 8.94 7.29
N ILE A 65 18.98 9.62 6.22
CA ILE A 65 19.42 11.03 6.29
C ILE A 65 18.25 11.92 6.76
N GLY A 66 17.04 11.72 6.22
CA GLY A 66 15.87 12.49 6.61
C GLY A 66 15.44 12.26 8.06
N GLU A 67 15.50 11.01 8.51
CA GLU A 67 15.27 10.61 9.90
C GLU A 67 16.26 11.30 10.85
N ASN A 68 17.56 11.11 10.61
CA ASN A 68 18.63 11.71 11.42
C ASN A 68 18.64 13.25 11.32
N GLY A 69 18.17 13.81 10.20
CA GLY A 69 17.95 15.23 9.98
C GLY A 69 16.73 15.80 10.74
N GLY A 70 15.96 14.96 11.43
CA GLY A 70 14.81 15.36 12.22
C GLY A 70 13.58 15.75 11.41
N LEU A 71 13.47 15.29 10.15
CA LEU A 71 12.32 15.58 9.30
C LEU A 71 11.03 14.92 9.80
N ILE A 72 11.11 13.70 10.36
CA ILE A 72 9.95 13.02 10.97
C ILE A 72 9.37 13.88 12.10
N ALA A 73 10.23 14.36 13.01
CA ALA A 73 9.83 15.23 14.10
C ALA A 73 9.28 16.58 13.62
N THR A 74 9.73 17.07 12.46
CA THR A 74 9.28 18.33 11.88
C THR A 74 7.90 18.17 11.23
N LEU A 75 7.70 17.10 10.45
CA LEU A 75 6.43 16.74 9.84
C LEU A 75 5.36 16.49 10.91
N SER A 76 5.70 15.74 11.96
CA SER A 76 4.84 15.49 13.13
C SER A 76 4.37 16.80 13.79
N ARG A 77 5.28 17.76 14.00
CA ARG A 77 4.93 19.09 14.56
C ARG A 77 4.01 19.89 13.64
N TRP A 78 4.18 19.78 12.33
CA TRP A 78 3.34 20.47 11.36
C TRP A 78 1.93 19.87 11.24
N LEU A 79 1.81 18.55 11.32
CA LEU A 79 0.52 17.84 11.25
C LEU A 79 -0.28 17.86 12.57
N SER A 80 0.42 17.97 13.71
CA SER A 80 -0.15 18.02 15.05
C SER A 80 -1.41 18.90 15.23
N PRO A 81 -1.45 20.18 14.82
CA PRO A 81 -2.60 21.05 15.07
C PRO A 81 -3.91 20.57 14.43
N VAL A 82 -3.82 19.88 13.30
CA VAL A 82 -4.99 19.29 12.64
C VAL A 82 -5.31 17.93 13.23
N PHE A 83 -4.29 17.07 13.35
CA PHE A 83 -4.52 15.69 13.76
C PHE A 83 -5.00 15.58 15.21
N CYS A 84 -4.59 16.47 16.11
CA CYS A 84 -5.13 16.52 17.47
C CYS A 84 -6.67 16.67 17.50
N LYS A 85 -7.28 17.25 16.46
CA LYS A 85 -8.75 17.38 16.37
C LYS A 85 -9.46 16.08 16.02
N PHE A 86 -8.77 15.11 15.41
CA PHE A 86 -9.30 13.76 15.18
C PHE A 86 -9.21 12.87 16.43
N PHE A 87 -8.50 13.32 17.46
CA PHE A 87 -8.32 12.59 18.73
C PHE A 87 -8.82 13.42 19.93
N PRO A 88 -10.12 13.77 19.99
CA PRO A 88 -10.65 14.63 21.05
C PRO A 88 -10.53 14.02 22.46
N ASP A 89 -10.49 12.68 22.54
CA ASP A 89 -10.47 11.93 23.80
C ASP A 89 -9.04 11.80 24.40
N ILE A 90 -8.00 12.27 23.72
CA ILE A 90 -6.62 12.24 24.22
C ILE A 90 -6.32 13.53 25.01
N PRO A 91 -5.90 13.44 26.29
CA PRO A 91 -5.51 14.62 27.07
C PRO A 91 -4.37 15.41 26.42
N LYS A 92 -4.41 16.74 26.54
CA LYS A 92 -3.33 17.60 26.01
C LYS A 92 -2.00 17.25 26.68
N GLY A 93 -0.96 17.06 25.87
CA GLY A 93 0.39 16.72 26.35
C GLY A 93 0.60 15.23 26.65
N HIS A 94 -0.40 14.36 26.45
CA HIS A 94 -0.23 12.93 26.65
C HIS A 94 0.79 12.32 25.65
N PRO A 95 1.66 11.39 26.08
CA PRO A 95 2.66 10.75 25.21
C PRO A 95 2.07 10.05 23.97
N ALA A 96 0.86 9.48 24.08
CA ALA A 96 0.13 8.87 22.96
C ALA A 96 0.12 9.74 21.70
N THR A 97 -0.10 11.05 21.84
CA THR A 97 -0.14 12.00 20.72
C THR A 97 1.17 12.01 19.94
N GLY A 98 2.31 12.02 20.66
CA GLY A 98 3.63 11.98 20.04
C GLY A 98 3.87 10.67 19.29
N ALA A 99 3.53 9.54 19.90
CA ALA A 99 3.69 8.22 19.29
C ALA A 99 2.83 8.05 18.03
N ILE A 100 1.57 8.49 18.05
CA ILE A 100 0.66 8.48 16.90
C ILE A 100 1.25 9.30 15.74
N PHE A 101 1.67 10.54 15.99
CA PHE A 101 2.17 11.40 14.91
C PHE A 101 3.51 10.95 14.36
N MET A 102 4.37 10.36 15.20
CA MET A 102 5.61 9.75 14.73
C MET A 102 5.33 8.54 13.84
N ASN A 103 4.42 7.65 14.25
CA ASN A 103 4.00 6.50 13.43
C ASN A 103 3.42 6.94 12.07
N LEU A 104 2.45 7.88 12.08
CA LEU A 104 1.84 8.38 10.85
C LEU A 104 2.87 9.06 9.94
N SER A 105 3.76 9.89 10.51
CA SER A 105 4.82 10.56 9.74
C SER A 105 5.81 9.55 9.15
N ALA A 106 6.15 8.50 9.89
CA ALA A 106 7.02 7.43 9.43
C ALA A 106 6.37 6.66 8.26
N ASN A 107 5.11 6.26 8.39
CA ASN A 107 4.35 5.61 7.30
C ASN A 107 4.21 6.51 6.07
N MET A 108 3.97 7.81 6.26
CA MET A 108 3.91 8.78 5.16
C MET A 108 5.21 8.87 4.36
N LEU A 109 6.35 8.74 5.01
CA LEU A 109 7.66 8.76 4.37
C LEU A 109 8.11 7.37 3.89
N GLY A 110 7.33 6.31 4.12
CA GLY A 110 7.71 4.93 3.76
C GLY A 110 8.78 4.33 4.68
N LEU A 111 8.84 4.77 5.94
CA LEU A 111 9.73 4.26 6.99
C LEU A 111 9.08 3.12 7.78
N ASP A 112 8.62 2.07 7.09
CA ASP A 112 7.79 0.99 7.66
C ASP A 112 8.43 0.31 8.89
N ASN A 113 9.76 0.16 8.87
CA ASN A 113 10.57 -0.42 9.95
C ASN A 113 10.54 0.42 11.24
N ALA A 114 10.43 1.74 11.11
CA ALA A 114 10.30 2.67 12.24
C ALA A 114 8.82 2.85 12.65
N ALA A 115 7.90 2.79 11.68
CA ALA A 115 6.49 3.03 11.91
C ALA A 115 5.85 1.98 12.82
N THR A 116 6.13 0.69 12.59
CA THR A 116 5.46 -0.40 13.35
C THR A 116 5.75 -0.34 14.86
N PRO A 117 7.01 -0.25 15.34
CA PRO A 117 7.29 -0.09 16.77
C PRO A 117 6.64 1.15 17.39
N MET A 118 6.63 2.28 16.66
CA MET A 118 5.96 3.50 17.09
C MET A 118 4.45 3.32 17.18
N GLY A 119 3.85 2.52 16.28
CA GLY A 119 2.43 2.22 16.27
C GLY A 119 2.01 1.32 17.43
N LEU A 120 2.81 0.29 17.75
CA LEU A 120 2.60 -0.55 18.92
C LEU A 120 2.70 0.27 20.21
N LYS A 121 3.71 1.14 20.32
CA LYS A 121 3.83 2.08 21.44
C LYS A 121 2.62 3.01 21.53
N ALA A 122 2.15 3.55 20.42
CA ALA A 122 0.94 4.37 20.40
C ALA A 122 -0.28 3.61 20.93
N MET A 123 -0.44 2.33 20.56
CA MET A 123 -1.51 1.48 21.06
C MET A 123 -1.40 1.24 22.57
N GLU A 124 -0.19 0.98 23.09
CA GLU A 124 0.05 0.83 24.53
C GLU A 124 -0.35 2.09 25.31
N GLU A 125 0.08 3.26 24.83
CA GLU A 125 -0.26 4.56 25.42
C GLU A 125 -1.78 4.84 25.38
N LEU A 126 -2.43 4.52 24.26
CA LEU A 126 -3.89 4.61 24.14
C LEU A 126 -4.61 3.61 25.05
N GLN A 127 -4.01 2.43 25.28
CA GLN A 127 -4.58 1.42 26.15
C GLN A 127 -4.52 1.83 27.61
N GLN A 128 -3.53 2.62 28.04
CA GLN A 128 -3.50 3.18 29.40
C GLN A 128 -4.72 4.08 29.65
N LEU A 129 -5.07 4.92 28.66
CA LEU A 129 -6.24 5.80 28.69
C LEU A 129 -7.57 5.08 28.53
N ASN A 130 -7.57 3.84 28.03
CA ASN A 130 -8.79 3.12 27.70
C ASN A 130 -9.53 2.66 28.99
N PRO A 131 -10.78 3.11 29.23
CA PRO A 131 -11.55 2.67 30.39
C PRO A 131 -11.98 1.20 30.29
N ASN A 132 -12.12 0.64 29.09
CA ASN A 132 -12.52 -0.75 28.87
C ASN A 132 -11.42 -1.51 28.12
N LYS A 133 -10.59 -2.25 28.87
CA LYS A 133 -9.36 -2.86 28.35
C LYS A 133 -9.59 -3.92 27.26
N ASP A 134 -10.76 -4.56 27.21
CA ASP A 134 -11.07 -5.55 26.18
C ASP A 134 -11.74 -4.95 24.93
N THR A 135 -12.09 -3.65 24.94
CA THR A 135 -12.87 -2.99 23.87
C THR A 135 -12.14 -1.79 23.29
N ALA A 136 -12.08 -1.68 21.96
CA ALA A 136 -11.39 -0.60 21.26
C ALA A 136 -11.94 0.79 21.63
N SER A 137 -11.06 1.69 22.06
CA SER A 137 -11.41 3.09 22.30
C SER A 137 -11.51 3.88 20.99
N ASN A 138 -12.25 5.00 20.99
CA ASN A 138 -12.37 5.87 19.82
C ASN A 138 -11.01 6.30 19.22
N PRO A 139 -10.02 6.78 20.01
CA PRO A 139 -8.73 7.17 19.45
C PRO A 139 -7.96 5.97 18.86
N MET A 140 -8.08 4.76 19.43
CA MET A 140 -7.49 3.57 18.79
C MET A 140 -8.08 3.30 17.42
N ILE A 141 -9.41 3.40 17.29
CA ILE A 141 -10.09 3.15 16.02
C ILE A 141 -9.69 4.19 14.96
N MET A 142 -9.66 5.48 15.33
CA MET A 142 -9.19 6.53 14.41
C MET A 142 -7.74 6.30 13.98
N PHE A 143 -6.86 6.01 14.93
CA PHE A 143 -5.45 5.75 14.67
C PHE A 143 -5.25 4.55 13.71
N LEU A 144 -6.01 3.49 13.94
CA LEU A 144 -5.98 2.28 13.12
C LEU A 144 -6.46 2.56 11.70
N VAL A 145 -7.57 3.28 11.53
CA VAL A 145 -8.15 3.58 10.21
C VAL A 145 -7.21 4.50 9.41
N LEU A 146 -6.54 5.44 10.07
CA LEU A 146 -5.52 6.28 9.41
C LEU A 146 -4.36 5.43 8.89
N ASN A 147 -3.86 4.48 9.69
CA ASN A 147 -2.83 3.54 9.24
C ASN A 147 -3.32 2.63 8.11
N THR A 148 -4.55 2.15 8.22
CA THR A 148 -5.21 1.30 7.21
C THR A 148 -5.33 2.01 5.86
N SER A 149 -5.66 3.30 5.86
CA SER A 149 -5.74 4.06 4.63
C SER A 149 -4.40 4.30 3.94
N GLY A 150 -3.28 3.92 4.59
CA GLY A 150 -1.96 3.81 3.96
C GLY A 150 -1.51 5.11 3.31
N LEU A 151 -1.61 6.24 4.01
CA LEU A 151 -1.19 7.54 3.50
C LEU A 151 0.32 7.54 3.20
N THR A 152 0.72 7.04 2.04
CA THR A 152 2.12 6.93 1.61
C THR A 152 2.41 8.02 0.60
N LEU A 153 3.37 8.90 0.91
CA LEU A 153 3.78 9.96 -0.01
C LEU A 153 4.72 9.45 -1.11
N ILE A 154 5.50 8.41 -0.81
CA ILE A 154 6.53 7.90 -1.72
C ILE A 154 6.42 6.38 -1.83
N PRO A 155 5.78 5.84 -2.89
CA PRO A 155 5.57 4.41 -3.09
C PRO A 155 6.84 3.72 -3.62
N ILE A 156 7.94 3.81 -2.88
CA ILE A 156 9.28 3.36 -3.30
C ILE A 156 9.25 1.91 -3.75
N SER A 157 8.73 1.02 -2.91
CA SER A 157 8.73 -0.42 -3.20
C SER A 157 8.05 -0.75 -4.53
N ILE A 158 6.94 -0.09 -4.85
CA ILE A 158 6.19 -0.31 -6.09
C ILE A 158 6.99 0.14 -7.30
N MET A 159 7.61 1.33 -7.24
CA MET A 159 8.51 1.82 -8.30
C MET A 159 9.69 0.86 -8.52
N VAL A 160 10.21 0.24 -7.46
CA VAL A 160 11.27 -0.77 -7.60
C VAL A 160 10.80 -1.99 -8.35
N TYR A 161 9.64 -2.57 -7.97
CA TYR A 161 9.10 -3.74 -8.67
C TYR A 161 8.83 -3.44 -10.15
N ARG A 162 8.29 -2.26 -10.46
CA ARG A 162 8.08 -1.81 -11.84
C ARG A 162 9.39 -1.74 -12.62
N ALA A 163 10.44 -1.14 -12.04
CA ALA A 163 11.75 -1.04 -12.66
C ALA A 163 12.37 -2.44 -12.94
N GLN A 164 12.26 -3.36 -11.98
CA GLN A 164 12.78 -4.72 -12.12
C GLN A 164 12.05 -5.55 -13.18
N LEU A 165 10.78 -5.25 -13.42
CA LEU A 165 9.95 -5.92 -14.43
C LEU A 165 9.89 -5.14 -15.76
N GLY A 166 10.84 -4.23 -15.99
CA GLY A 166 11.05 -3.59 -17.29
C GLY A 166 10.09 -2.44 -17.63
N ALA A 167 9.44 -1.82 -16.64
CA ALA A 167 8.65 -0.61 -16.88
C ALA A 167 9.52 0.51 -17.47
N ALA A 168 9.07 1.13 -18.55
CA ALA A 168 9.79 2.22 -19.21
C ALA A 168 9.94 3.45 -18.33
N GLN A 169 8.89 3.76 -17.54
CA GLN A 169 8.89 4.84 -16.56
C GLN A 169 8.30 4.34 -15.23
N PRO A 170 9.12 3.82 -14.30
CA PRO A 170 8.62 3.25 -13.05
C PRO A 170 7.86 4.23 -12.15
N THR A 171 8.03 5.54 -12.37
CA THR A 171 7.44 6.63 -11.58
C THR A 171 6.08 7.10 -12.12
N ASP A 172 5.61 6.61 -13.27
CA ASP A 172 4.34 7.01 -13.89
C ASP A 172 3.11 6.78 -12.99
N VAL A 173 3.15 5.75 -12.12
CA VAL A 173 2.10 5.43 -11.14
C VAL A 173 2.12 6.32 -9.88
N PHE A 174 3.13 7.18 -9.71
CA PHE A 174 3.32 7.99 -8.49
C PHE A 174 2.11 8.88 -8.18
N ILE A 175 1.70 9.73 -9.14
CA ILE A 175 0.56 10.62 -8.97
C ILE A 175 -0.75 9.84 -8.81
N PRO A 176 -1.04 8.84 -9.66
CA PRO A 176 -2.21 7.97 -9.48
C PRO A 176 -2.34 7.35 -8.09
N ILE A 177 -1.23 6.84 -7.52
CA ILE A 177 -1.21 6.29 -6.15
C ILE A 177 -1.60 7.36 -5.14
N MET A 178 -0.93 8.52 -5.17
CA MET A 178 -1.19 9.61 -4.22
C MET A 178 -2.67 10.05 -4.26
N LEU A 179 -3.26 10.13 -5.46
CA LEU A 179 -4.67 10.48 -5.64
C LEU A 179 -5.59 9.39 -5.05
N ALA A 180 -5.33 8.11 -5.31
CA ALA A 180 -6.14 7.00 -4.80
C ALA A 180 -6.09 6.90 -3.27
N THR A 181 -4.90 7.06 -2.70
CA THR A 181 -4.67 7.10 -1.26
C THR A 181 -5.44 8.23 -0.60
N PHE A 182 -5.46 9.43 -1.20
CA PHE A 182 -6.22 10.56 -0.66
C PHE A 182 -7.71 10.23 -0.49
N PHE A 183 -8.34 9.62 -1.50
CA PHE A 183 -9.76 9.24 -1.41
C PHE A 183 -10.00 8.14 -0.37
N SER A 184 -9.10 7.17 -0.24
CA SER A 184 -9.16 6.15 0.83
C SER A 184 -9.09 6.79 2.22
N THR A 185 -8.08 7.63 2.47
CA THR A 185 -7.91 8.32 3.77
C THR A 185 -9.10 9.22 4.08
N LEU A 186 -9.59 9.98 3.10
CA LEU A 186 -10.75 10.85 3.29
C LEU A 186 -12.00 10.04 3.66
N ALA A 187 -12.26 8.94 2.96
CA ALA A 187 -13.39 8.06 3.27
C ALA A 187 -13.27 7.43 4.66
N GLY A 188 -12.09 6.93 5.04
CA GLY A 188 -11.83 6.38 6.37
C GLY A 188 -12.06 7.40 7.48
N VAL A 189 -11.51 8.62 7.32
CA VAL A 189 -11.71 9.73 8.27
C VAL A 189 -13.18 10.12 8.38
N ILE A 190 -13.90 10.23 7.26
CA ILE A 190 -15.33 10.53 7.25
C ILE A 190 -16.11 9.42 7.97
N ALA A 191 -15.88 8.16 7.63
CA ALA A 191 -16.58 7.02 8.24
C ALA A 191 -16.40 7.00 9.76
N VAL A 192 -15.15 7.11 10.24
CA VAL A 192 -14.88 7.15 11.69
C VAL A 192 -15.52 8.39 12.34
N SER A 193 -15.44 9.55 11.69
CA SER A 193 -15.99 10.79 12.23
C SER A 193 -17.51 10.75 12.36
N LEU A 194 -18.21 10.05 11.46
CA LEU A 194 -19.66 9.82 11.57
C LEU A 194 -20.00 8.95 12.78
N TYR A 195 -19.29 7.84 12.99
CA TYR A 195 -19.49 6.97 14.16
C TYR A 195 -19.13 7.67 15.49
N GLN A 196 -18.06 8.47 15.49
CA GLN A 196 -17.55 9.15 16.68
C GLN A 196 -18.18 10.53 16.90
N ARG A 197 -19.00 11.01 15.96
CA ARG A 197 -19.59 12.36 15.95
C ARG A 197 -18.54 13.47 16.03
N ILE A 198 -17.39 13.27 15.37
CA ILE A 198 -16.35 14.29 15.26
C ILE A 198 -16.83 15.37 14.28
N ASN A 199 -16.78 16.64 14.70
CA ASN A 199 -17.19 17.76 13.87
C ASN A 199 -16.13 18.08 12.80
N LEU A 200 -16.27 17.50 11.61
CA LEU A 200 -15.42 17.76 10.45
C LEU A 200 -15.53 19.19 9.91
N LEU A 201 -16.60 19.92 10.23
CA LEU A 201 -16.79 21.32 9.86
C LEU A 201 -16.02 22.29 10.77
N ASN A 202 -15.26 21.78 11.74
CA ASN A 202 -14.34 22.60 12.51
C ASN A 202 -13.40 23.35 11.56
N LYS A 203 -13.24 24.66 11.74
CA LYS A 203 -12.41 25.52 10.87
C LYS A 203 -11.03 24.93 10.57
N SER A 204 -10.34 24.34 11.56
CA SER A 204 -9.02 23.75 11.35
C SER A 204 -9.06 22.50 10.47
N ILE A 205 -10.04 21.61 10.68
CA ILE A 205 -10.22 20.39 9.88
C ILE A 205 -10.68 20.78 8.47
N LEU A 206 -11.65 21.68 8.35
CA LEU A 206 -12.20 22.14 7.09
C LEU A 206 -11.15 22.86 6.23
N CYS A 207 -10.34 23.74 6.82
CA CYS A 207 -9.24 24.37 6.08
C CYS A 207 -8.20 23.35 5.62
N PHE A 208 -7.88 22.34 6.43
CA PHE A 208 -6.90 21.32 6.06
C PHE A 208 -7.44 20.36 4.98
N LEU A 209 -8.56 19.68 5.25
CA LEU A 209 -9.19 18.76 4.31
C LEU A 209 -9.63 19.49 3.04
N GLY A 210 -10.20 20.69 3.16
CA GLY A 210 -10.58 21.52 2.03
C GLY A 210 -9.37 21.99 1.21
N GLY A 211 -8.27 22.37 1.88
CA GLY A 211 -7.02 22.74 1.22
C GLY A 211 -6.42 21.58 0.43
N ILE A 212 -6.31 20.39 1.03
CA ILE A 212 -5.82 19.20 0.33
C ILE A 212 -6.79 18.79 -0.79
N SER A 213 -8.10 18.81 -0.54
CA SER A 213 -9.11 18.51 -1.57
C SER A 213 -9.02 19.46 -2.77
N LEU A 214 -8.75 20.74 -2.54
CA LEU A 214 -8.56 21.72 -3.60
C LEU A 214 -7.28 21.45 -4.40
N ILE A 215 -6.18 21.11 -3.73
CA ILE A 215 -4.93 20.70 -4.40
C ILE A 215 -5.18 19.46 -5.27
N ILE A 216 -5.78 18.42 -4.70
CA ILE A 216 -6.09 17.17 -5.39
C ILE A 216 -7.05 17.41 -6.56
N GLY A 217 -8.11 18.19 -6.36
CA GLY A 217 -9.06 18.56 -7.41
C GLY A 217 -8.41 19.37 -8.53
N THR A 218 -7.47 20.26 -8.20
CA THR A 218 -6.68 21.02 -9.19
C THR A 218 -5.77 20.10 -10.01
N ILE A 219 -5.11 19.13 -9.36
CA ILE A 219 -4.29 18.12 -10.04
C ILE A 219 -5.14 17.30 -11.01
N ILE A 220 -6.28 16.77 -10.54
CA ILE A 220 -7.21 15.99 -11.38
C ILE A 220 -7.72 16.83 -12.55
N TYR A 221 -8.15 18.07 -12.29
CA TYR A 221 -8.60 18.99 -13.32
C TYR A 221 -7.51 19.25 -14.36
N PHE A 222 -6.30 19.59 -13.92
CA PHE A 222 -5.16 19.82 -14.81
C PHE A 222 -4.91 18.62 -15.73
N PHE A 223 -4.80 17.41 -15.18
CA PHE A 223 -4.60 16.20 -16.00
C PHE A 223 -5.80 15.88 -16.90
N SER A 224 -7.03 16.17 -16.48
CA SER A 224 -8.23 15.97 -17.30
C SER A 224 -8.31 16.91 -18.52
N THR A 225 -7.62 18.06 -18.47
CA THR A 225 -7.57 19.03 -19.59
C THR A 225 -6.43 18.77 -20.58
N LEU A 226 -5.47 17.92 -20.22
CA LEU A 226 -4.32 17.64 -21.07
C LEU A 226 -4.66 16.64 -22.18
N PRO A 227 -4.04 16.76 -23.36
CA PRO A 227 -4.04 15.68 -24.36
C PRO A 227 -3.46 14.40 -23.75
N ARG A 228 -4.09 13.25 -24.04
CA ARG A 228 -3.74 11.96 -23.42
C ARG A 228 -2.28 11.57 -23.61
N GLU A 229 -1.71 11.85 -24.78
CA GLU A 229 -0.30 11.59 -25.10
C GLU A 229 0.68 12.34 -24.17
N SER A 230 0.26 13.50 -23.64
CA SER A 230 1.08 14.33 -22.76
C SER A 230 0.93 14.00 -21.27
N ILE A 231 -0.15 13.29 -20.88
CA ILE A 231 -0.42 12.97 -19.46
C ILE A 231 0.75 12.20 -18.85
N ASN A 232 1.25 11.18 -19.56
CA ASN A 232 2.37 10.37 -19.08
C ASN A 232 3.64 11.23 -18.92
N THR A 233 3.97 12.04 -19.93
CA THR A 233 5.13 12.94 -19.90
C THR A 233 5.10 13.90 -18.70
N TYR A 234 3.97 14.59 -18.49
CA TYR A 234 3.85 15.54 -17.38
C TYR A 234 3.77 14.85 -16.02
N SER A 235 3.08 13.70 -15.92
CA SER A 235 3.00 12.90 -14.69
C SER A 235 4.39 12.44 -14.25
N THR A 236 5.15 11.84 -15.17
CA THR A 236 6.53 11.38 -14.92
C THR A 236 7.46 12.53 -14.60
N LEU A 237 7.37 13.65 -15.33
CA LEU A 237 8.19 14.84 -15.04
C LEU A 237 7.95 15.36 -13.63
N PHE A 238 6.68 15.54 -13.25
CA PHE A 238 6.32 16.00 -11.91
C PHE A 238 6.80 15.02 -10.84
N ALA A 239 6.57 13.72 -11.03
CA ALA A 239 7.02 12.68 -10.11
C ALA A 239 8.54 12.73 -9.92
N ASN A 240 9.31 12.80 -11.01
CA ASN A 240 10.77 12.83 -10.95
C ASN A 240 11.31 14.10 -10.28
N ILE A 241 10.75 15.28 -10.59
CA ILE A 241 11.11 16.54 -9.93
C ILE A 241 10.80 16.46 -8.44
N PHE A 242 9.61 15.97 -8.08
CA PHE A 242 9.19 15.84 -6.68
C PHE A 242 10.12 14.89 -5.91
N LEU A 243 10.39 13.71 -6.46
CA LEU A 243 11.28 12.72 -5.85
C LEU A 243 12.69 13.30 -5.65
N PHE A 244 13.24 13.95 -6.66
CA PHE A 244 14.56 14.57 -6.55
C PHE A 244 14.57 15.71 -5.52
N LEU A 245 13.51 16.53 -5.48
CA LEU A 245 13.36 17.58 -4.47
C LEU A 245 13.34 17.00 -3.05
N VAL A 246 12.65 15.88 -2.82
CA VAL A 246 12.67 15.18 -1.53
C VAL A 246 14.09 14.79 -1.13
N ILE A 247 14.88 14.23 -2.06
CA ILE A 247 16.28 13.88 -1.82
C ILE A 247 17.08 15.12 -1.38
N ILE A 248 16.94 16.23 -2.11
CA ILE A 248 17.62 17.49 -1.79
C ILE A 248 17.17 18.04 -0.43
N ILE A 249 15.88 17.97 -0.08
CA ILE A 249 15.35 18.38 1.23
C ILE A 249 15.99 17.54 2.34
N PHE A 250 16.11 16.24 2.15
CA PHE A 250 16.65 15.32 3.15
C PHE A 250 18.14 15.59 3.39
N ILE A 251 18.92 15.69 2.32
CA ILE A 251 20.35 16.06 2.39
C ILE A 251 20.53 17.42 3.05
N THR A 252 19.73 18.42 2.66
CA THR A 252 19.79 19.77 3.24
C THR A 252 19.44 19.77 4.73
N ALA A 253 18.44 18.99 5.14
CA ALA A 253 18.09 18.82 6.55
C ALA A 253 19.25 18.20 7.34
N GLY A 254 19.92 17.18 6.77
CA GLY A 254 21.11 16.57 7.35
C GLY A 254 22.26 17.57 7.52
N ILE A 255 22.56 18.37 6.49
CA ILE A 255 23.59 19.43 6.54
C ILE A 255 23.25 20.45 7.63
N ARG A 256 22.01 20.93 7.70
CA ARG A 256 21.56 21.90 8.71
C ARG A 256 21.68 21.37 10.14
N LYS A 257 21.45 20.08 10.33
CA LYS A 257 21.63 19.39 11.62
C LYS A 257 23.07 18.99 11.91
N LYS A 258 24.00 19.27 10.99
CA LYS A 258 25.43 18.94 11.11
C LYS A 258 25.67 17.44 11.33
N ILE A 259 24.83 16.57 10.75
CA ILE A 259 25.06 15.12 10.77
C ILE A 259 25.97 14.72 9.60
N ASN A 260 26.68 13.60 9.76
CA ASN A 260 27.44 13.01 8.67
C ASN A 260 26.49 12.35 7.66
N VAL A 261 26.14 13.08 6.59
CA VAL A 261 25.15 12.64 5.59
C VAL A 261 25.55 11.34 4.90
N TYR A 262 26.84 11.16 4.59
CA TYR A 262 27.34 9.95 3.93
C TYR A 262 27.24 8.73 4.85
N GLU A 263 27.64 8.88 6.11
CA GLU A 263 27.55 7.79 7.09
C GLU A 263 26.11 7.38 7.37
N ALA A 264 25.20 8.36 7.55
CA ALA A 264 23.78 8.10 7.68
C ALA A 264 23.21 7.38 6.44
N PHE A 265 23.62 7.78 5.23
CA PHE A 265 23.26 7.09 4.00
C PHE A 265 23.72 5.63 4.01
N VAL A 266 24.99 5.37 4.35
CA VAL A 266 25.55 4.01 4.39
C VAL A 266 24.86 3.14 5.45
N GLU A 267 24.50 3.72 6.60
CA GLU A 267 23.73 3.05 7.65
C GLU A 267 22.37 2.60 7.11
N GLY A 268 21.60 3.51 6.51
CA GLY A 268 20.30 3.19 5.90
C GLY A 268 20.42 2.21 4.73
N ALA A 269 21.49 2.30 3.94
CA ALA A 269 21.74 1.38 2.84
C ALA A 269 21.96 -0.07 3.33
N LYS A 270 22.66 -0.26 4.46
CA LYS A 270 22.82 -1.59 5.08
C LYS A 270 21.49 -2.17 5.53
N GLU A 271 20.59 -1.35 6.08
CA GLU A 271 19.23 -1.77 6.43
C GLU A 271 18.43 -2.20 5.19
N GLY A 272 18.56 -1.48 4.08
CA GLY A 272 17.91 -1.83 2.82
C GLY A 272 18.40 -3.14 2.24
N PHE A 273 19.70 -3.41 2.32
CA PHE A 273 20.27 -4.69 1.95
C PHE A 273 19.68 -5.83 2.81
N GLY A 274 19.68 -5.67 4.13
CA GLY A 274 19.13 -6.68 5.05
C GLY A 274 17.64 -6.93 4.81
N THR A 275 16.87 -5.87 4.54
CA THR A 275 15.45 -5.95 4.18
C THR A 275 15.24 -6.78 2.91
N ALA A 276 16.01 -6.52 1.85
CA ALA A 276 15.89 -7.25 0.59
C ALA A 276 16.13 -8.76 0.76
N VAL A 277 17.16 -9.15 1.52
CA VAL A 277 17.45 -10.57 1.80
C VAL A 277 16.32 -11.23 2.60
N ARG A 278 15.78 -10.54 3.60
CA ARG A 278 14.66 -11.05 4.42
C ARG A 278 13.37 -11.23 3.62
N ILE A 279 13.18 -10.51 2.53
CA ILE A 279 11.99 -10.58 1.68
C ILE A 279 11.99 -11.85 0.80
N ILE A 280 13.17 -12.40 0.45
CA ILE A 280 13.32 -13.54 -0.48
C ILE A 280 12.37 -14.70 -0.15
N PRO A 281 12.36 -15.28 1.08
CA PRO A 281 11.56 -16.46 1.36
C PRO A 281 10.06 -16.21 1.20
N TYR A 282 9.61 -15.00 1.56
CA TYR A 282 8.22 -14.61 1.45
C TYR A 282 7.80 -14.42 -0.01
N LEU A 283 8.66 -13.79 -0.84
CA LEU A 283 8.39 -13.67 -2.27
C LEU A 283 8.34 -15.04 -2.95
N VAL A 284 9.28 -15.93 -2.65
CA VAL A 284 9.27 -17.30 -3.19
C VAL A 284 7.98 -18.03 -2.81
N ALA A 285 7.61 -18.02 -1.52
CA ALA A 285 6.43 -18.73 -1.05
C ALA A 285 5.14 -18.25 -1.75
N ILE A 286 4.98 -16.94 -1.89
CA ILE A 286 3.77 -16.34 -2.47
C ILE A 286 3.74 -16.45 -3.99
N LEU A 287 4.85 -16.17 -4.68
CA LEU A 287 4.89 -16.23 -6.14
C LEU A 287 4.76 -17.65 -6.65
N VAL A 288 5.31 -18.65 -5.94
CA VAL A 288 5.09 -20.06 -6.29
C VAL A 288 3.62 -20.43 -6.09
N ALA A 289 2.99 -20.06 -4.97
CA ALA A 289 1.58 -20.37 -4.74
C ALA A 289 0.66 -19.75 -5.81
N ILE A 290 0.91 -18.49 -6.18
CA ILE A 290 0.16 -17.80 -7.24
C ILE A 290 0.40 -18.46 -8.59
N ALA A 291 1.64 -18.81 -8.92
CA ALA A 291 1.99 -19.47 -10.18
C ALA A 291 1.32 -20.85 -10.32
N VAL A 292 1.27 -21.63 -9.24
CA VAL A 292 0.54 -22.91 -9.18
C VAL A 292 -0.96 -22.69 -9.39
N PHE A 293 -1.53 -21.71 -8.70
CA PHE A 293 -2.96 -21.37 -8.83
C PHE A 293 -3.32 -20.91 -10.24
N ARG A 294 -2.47 -20.08 -10.87
CA ARG A 294 -2.64 -19.61 -12.24
C ARG A 294 -2.47 -20.74 -13.26
N ALA A 295 -1.41 -21.54 -13.19
CA ALA A 295 -1.17 -22.66 -14.10
C ALA A 295 -2.28 -23.72 -14.05
N SER A 296 -2.95 -23.89 -12.91
CA SER A 296 -4.13 -24.77 -12.83
C SER A 296 -5.35 -24.28 -13.63
N GLY A 297 -5.38 -23.00 -14.04
CA GLY A 297 -6.53 -22.34 -14.66
C GLY A 297 -7.58 -21.83 -13.66
N ALA A 298 -7.36 -21.97 -12.35
CA ALA A 298 -8.27 -21.48 -11.34
C ALA A 298 -8.41 -19.96 -11.36
N MET A 299 -7.30 -19.25 -11.62
CA MET A 299 -7.30 -17.78 -11.71
C MET A 299 -8.15 -17.30 -12.90
N ASP A 300 -8.05 -17.97 -14.05
CA ASP A 300 -8.77 -17.57 -15.28
C ASP A 300 -10.28 -17.69 -15.08
N ILE A 301 -10.75 -18.77 -14.45
CA ILE A 301 -12.18 -18.94 -14.13
C ILE A 301 -12.72 -17.79 -13.28
N ILE A 302 -11.96 -17.34 -12.29
CA ILE A 302 -12.37 -16.24 -11.42
C ILE A 302 -12.40 -14.92 -12.19
N ILE A 303 -11.34 -14.63 -12.95
CA ILE A 303 -11.22 -13.39 -13.74
C ILE A 303 -12.30 -13.34 -14.82
N ASP A 304 -12.48 -14.41 -15.59
CA ASP A 304 -13.45 -14.50 -16.68
C ASP A 304 -14.89 -14.47 -16.15
N GLY A 305 -15.15 -15.12 -15.01
CA GLY A 305 -16.45 -15.07 -14.34
C GLY A 305 -16.82 -13.64 -13.93
N ILE A 306 -15.87 -12.88 -13.35
CA ILE A 306 -16.10 -11.47 -13.02
C ILE A 306 -16.25 -10.63 -14.29
N ALA A 307 -15.40 -10.84 -15.29
CA ALA A 307 -15.45 -10.11 -16.55
C ALA A 307 -16.80 -10.29 -17.26
N TYR A 308 -17.34 -11.50 -17.25
CA TYR A 308 -18.67 -11.80 -17.78
C TYR A 308 -19.75 -10.98 -17.06
N LEU A 309 -19.75 -10.96 -15.73
CA LEU A 309 -20.72 -10.18 -14.94
C LEU A 309 -20.61 -8.67 -15.17
N VAL A 310 -19.38 -8.15 -15.27
CA VAL A 310 -19.12 -6.73 -15.55
C VAL A 310 -19.59 -6.37 -16.97
N ASN A 311 -19.34 -7.24 -17.95
CA ASN A 311 -19.77 -7.03 -19.32
C ASN A 311 -21.30 -7.09 -19.48
N LEU A 312 -22.00 -7.91 -18.69
CA LEU A 312 -23.48 -7.91 -18.65
C LEU A 312 -24.06 -6.56 -18.20
N CYS A 313 -23.32 -5.80 -17.40
CA CYS A 313 -23.67 -4.45 -16.99
C CYS A 313 -23.29 -3.37 -18.03
N GLY A 314 -22.69 -3.76 -19.17
CA GLY A 314 -22.22 -2.84 -20.21
C GLY A 314 -20.99 -2.03 -19.82
N LEU A 315 -20.20 -2.50 -18.84
CA LEU A 315 -19.01 -1.82 -18.35
C LEU A 315 -17.73 -2.42 -18.97
N ASP A 316 -16.69 -1.60 -19.12
CA ASP A 316 -15.36 -2.04 -19.57
C ASP A 316 -14.73 -3.04 -18.57
N THR A 317 -14.08 -4.08 -19.08
CA THR A 317 -13.52 -5.18 -18.25
C THR A 317 -12.01 -5.07 -18.03
N SER A 318 -11.35 -4.02 -18.51
CA SER A 318 -9.87 -3.88 -18.47
C SER A 318 -9.31 -3.88 -17.04
N PHE A 319 -10.11 -3.47 -16.05
CA PHE A 319 -9.72 -3.47 -14.64
C PHE A 319 -9.79 -4.85 -13.96
N VAL A 320 -10.51 -5.81 -14.55
CA VAL A 320 -10.86 -7.08 -13.89
C VAL A 320 -9.62 -7.91 -13.55
N GLY A 321 -8.63 -7.92 -14.44
CA GLY A 321 -7.35 -8.61 -14.21
C GLY A 321 -6.57 -8.09 -12.99
N GLY A 322 -6.86 -6.88 -12.50
CA GLY A 322 -6.24 -6.30 -11.32
C GLY A 322 -6.97 -6.59 -10.00
N LEU A 323 -8.21 -7.09 -10.04
CA LEU A 323 -9.04 -7.32 -8.86
C LEU A 323 -8.46 -8.33 -7.86
N PRO A 324 -7.75 -9.40 -8.26
CA PRO A 324 -7.10 -10.28 -7.28
C PRO A 324 -6.19 -9.50 -6.31
N THR A 325 -5.41 -8.55 -6.82
CA THR A 325 -4.56 -7.67 -5.99
C THR A 325 -5.40 -6.80 -5.06
N ALA A 326 -6.48 -6.20 -5.58
CA ALA A 326 -7.38 -5.36 -4.78
C ALA A 326 -8.02 -6.13 -3.61
N PHE A 327 -8.49 -7.36 -3.83
CA PHE A 327 -9.10 -8.18 -2.78
C PHE A 327 -8.10 -8.71 -1.77
N MET A 328 -6.86 -8.97 -2.22
CA MET A 328 -5.80 -9.42 -1.33
C MET A 328 -5.30 -8.29 -0.42
N LYS A 329 -5.39 -7.03 -0.87
CA LYS A 329 -4.77 -5.89 -0.20
C LYS A 329 -5.24 -5.68 1.26
N PRO A 330 -6.54 -5.70 1.60
CA PRO A 330 -7.00 -5.62 2.99
C PRO A 330 -6.51 -6.79 3.88
N LEU A 331 -6.32 -7.96 3.28
CA LEU A 331 -5.98 -9.21 3.97
C LEU A 331 -4.47 -9.38 4.20
N SER A 332 -3.67 -9.05 3.19
CA SER A 332 -2.22 -9.26 3.18
C SER A 332 -1.50 -8.38 2.16
N GLY A 333 -0.60 -7.54 2.65
CA GLY A 333 0.18 -6.62 1.82
C GLY A 333 1.30 -7.33 1.07
N SER A 334 1.86 -8.40 1.65
CA SER A 334 2.82 -9.27 0.97
C SER A 334 2.15 -10.17 -0.08
N GLY A 335 0.96 -10.68 0.21
CA GLY A 335 0.14 -11.42 -0.77
C GLY A 335 -0.26 -10.53 -1.96
N ALA A 336 -0.76 -9.32 -1.69
CA ALA A 336 -1.17 -8.37 -2.72
C ALA A 336 0.02 -7.94 -3.59
N ARG A 337 1.19 -7.73 -2.97
CA ARG A 337 2.44 -7.46 -3.70
C ARG A 337 2.85 -8.63 -4.59
N GLY A 338 2.68 -9.86 -4.13
CA GLY A 338 2.89 -11.04 -4.97
C GLY A 338 1.96 -11.08 -6.19
N LEU A 339 0.67 -10.80 -5.98
CA LEU A 339 -0.32 -10.74 -7.07
C LEU A 339 -0.06 -9.58 -8.03
N MET A 340 0.43 -8.44 -7.53
CA MET A 340 0.88 -7.32 -8.37
C MET A 340 2.07 -7.73 -9.25
N VAL A 341 3.09 -8.38 -8.68
CA VAL A 341 4.26 -8.88 -9.43
C VAL A 341 3.83 -9.92 -10.47
N ASP A 342 2.97 -10.86 -10.10
CA ASP A 342 2.41 -11.85 -11.01
C ASP A 342 1.60 -11.22 -12.15
N ALA A 343 0.78 -10.22 -11.85
CA ALA A 343 0.04 -9.46 -12.86
C ALA A 343 0.99 -8.70 -13.81
N MET A 344 2.05 -8.08 -13.31
CA MET A 344 3.06 -7.43 -14.15
C MET A 344 3.84 -8.42 -15.02
N ASN A 345 4.13 -9.63 -14.53
CA ASN A 345 4.74 -10.69 -15.33
C ASN A 345 3.78 -11.23 -16.41
N THR A 346 2.48 -11.29 -16.10
CA THR A 346 1.46 -11.85 -16.99
C THR A 346 1.06 -10.87 -18.09
N TYR A 347 0.77 -9.62 -17.72
CA TYR A 347 0.22 -8.60 -18.62
C TYR A 347 1.27 -7.58 -19.08
N GLY A 348 2.43 -7.52 -18.44
CA GLY A 348 3.45 -6.49 -18.63
C GLY A 348 3.34 -5.36 -17.60
N ALA A 349 4.49 -4.81 -17.16
CA ALA A 349 4.53 -3.76 -16.15
C ALA A 349 3.82 -2.47 -16.59
N ASP A 350 3.91 -2.12 -17.87
CA ASP A 350 3.27 -0.93 -18.45
C ASP A 350 1.89 -1.21 -19.05
N SER A 351 1.32 -2.39 -18.82
CA SER A 351 -0.09 -2.63 -19.14
C SER A 351 -1.02 -1.87 -18.20
N PHE A 352 -2.27 -1.67 -18.62
CA PHE A 352 -3.32 -1.12 -17.75
C PHE A 352 -3.43 -1.90 -16.44
N VAL A 353 -3.41 -3.24 -16.50
CA VAL A 353 -3.47 -4.10 -15.31
C VAL A 353 -2.22 -3.98 -14.45
N GLY A 354 -1.03 -3.90 -15.05
CA GLY A 354 0.24 -3.71 -14.34
C GLY A 354 0.28 -2.38 -13.57
N ARG A 355 -0.23 -1.30 -14.16
CA ARG A 355 -0.37 0.00 -13.50
C ARG A 355 -1.48 0.01 -12.45
N LEU A 356 -2.65 -0.56 -12.75
CA LEU A 356 -3.76 -0.63 -11.80
C LEU A 356 -3.39 -1.40 -10.53
N THR A 357 -2.75 -2.56 -10.68
CA THR A 357 -2.27 -3.35 -9.52
C THR A 357 -1.20 -2.63 -8.72
N SER A 358 -0.35 -1.82 -9.39
CA SER A 358 0.59 -0.92 -8.72
C SER A 358 -0.15 0.14 -7.89
N ILE A 359 -1.24 0.70 -8.42
CA ILE A 359 -2.07 1.69 -7.71
C ILE A 359 -2.76 1.04 -6.50
N PHE A 360 -3.39 -0.13 -6.66
CA PHE A 360 -3.99 -0.88 -5.53
C PHE A 360 -2.98 -1.17 -4.42
N GLN A 361 -1.76 -1.59 -4.81
CA GLN A 361 -0.73 -1.90 -3.84
C GLN A 361 -0.28 -0.67 -3.04
N GLY A 362 -0.32 0.52 -3.65
CA GLY A 362 0.12 1.78 -3.04
C GLY A 362 -0.99 2.60 -2.38
N SER A 363 -2.26 2.31 -2.68
CA SER A 363 -3.38 3.17 -2.27
C SER A 363 -3.80 3.00 -0.80
N THR A 364 -3.63 1.81 -0.22
CA THR A 364 -4.02 1.51 1.17
C THR A 364 -2.96 0.65 1.87
N ASP A 365 -3.18 0.31 3.13
CA ASP A 365 -2.45 -0.72 3.87
C ASP A 365 -3.40 -1.89 4.22
N THR A 366 -3.00 -2.74 5.15
CA THR A 366 -3.55 -4.07 5.38
C THR A 366 -4.47 -4.07 6.57
N THR A 367 -5.73 -3.72 6.36
CA THR A 367 -6.77 -3.61 7.39
C THR A 367 -6.70 -4.71 8.45
N PHE A 368 -6.82 -5.97 8.03
CA PHE A 368 -6.89 -7.09 8.98
C PHE A 368 -5.58 -7.38 9.68
N TYR A 369 -4.44 -7.12 9.03
CA TYR A 369 -3.13 -7.28 9.65
C TYR A 369 -2.89 -6.19 10.70
N ILE A 370 -3.14 -4.93 10.37
CA ILE A 370 -3.01 -3.82 11.32
C ILE A 370 -3.93 -4.06 12.51
N LEU A 371 -5.20 -4.44 12.29
CA LEU A 371 -6.12 -4.87 13.34
C LEU A 371 -5.52 -5.95 14.23
N ALA A 372 -5.06 -7.07 13.65
CA ALA A 372 -4.53 -8.19 14.41
C ALA A 372 -3.29 -7.80 15.23
N VAL A 373 -2.37 -7.02 14.66
CA VAL A 373 -1.12 -6.63 15.32
C VAL A 373 -1.37 -5.56 16.38
N TYR A 374 -2.11 -4.52 16.05
CA TYR A 374 -2.28 -3.34 16.91
C TYR A 374 -3.25 -3.63 18.05
N PHE A 375 -4.38 -4.32 17.79
CA PHE A 375 -5.28 -4.72 18.88
C PHE A 375 -4.74 -5.92 19.65
N GLY A 376 -4.05 -6.85 18.97
CA GLY A 376 -3.43 -8.00 19.61
C GLY A 376 -2.36 -7.61 20.63
N SER A 377 -1.55 -6.59 20.35
CA SER A 377 -0.48 -6.15 21.27
C SER A 377 -0.99 -5.60 22.61
N VAL A 378 -2.24 -5.13 22.65
CA VAL A 378 -2.86 -4.55 23.85
C VAL A 378 -4.05 -5.35 24.38
N GLY A 379 -4.29 -6.54 23.83
CA GLY A 379 -5.31 -7.49 24.31
C GLY A 379 -6.76 -7.10 23.99
N ILE A 380 -7.00 -6.26 22.98
CA ILE A 380 -8.35 -5.85 22.59
C ILE A 380 -9.05 -7.00 21.85
N LYS A 381 -10.26 -7.35 22.30
CA LYS A 381 -11.08 -8.43 21.73
C LYS A 381 -12.25 -7.88 20.92
N ASN A 382 -12.88 -6.81 21.38
CA ASN A 382 -13.98 -6.17 20.70
C ASN A 382 -13.49 -4.95 19.90
N THR A 383 -13.49 -5.09 18.57
CA THR A 383 -12.99 -4.08 17.63
C THR A 383 -14.01 -2.99 17.29
N ARG A 384 -15.26 -3.10 17.77
CA ARG A 384 -16.39 -2.21 17.47
C ARG A 384 -16.54 -2.00 15.95
N TYR A 385 -16.47 -0.76 15.48
CA TYR A 385 -16.62 -0.36 14.07
C TYR A 385 -15.27 -0.19 13.35
N ALA A 386 -14.14 -0.60 13.95
CA ALA A 386 -12.82 -0.45 13.34
C ALA A 386 -12.70 -1.19 12.01
N VAL A 387 -13.17 -2.45 11.97
CA VAL A 387 -13.17 -3.27 10.75
C VAL A 387 -14.04 -2.62 9.68
N THR A 388 -15.25 -2.20 10.04
CA THR A 388 -16.18 -1.56 9.10
C THR A 388 -15.60 -0.30 8.49
N CYS A 389 -15.04 0.61 9.31
CA CYS A 389 -14.44 1.84 8.79
C CYS A 389 -13.18 1.57 7.95
N GLY A 390 -12.35 0.60 8.33
CA GLY A 390 -11.19 0.18 7.54
C GLY A 390 -11.60 -0.35 6.16
N LEU A 391 -12.60 -1.23 6.11
CA LEU A 391 -13.12 -1.77 4.86
C LEU A 391 -13.82 -0.72 3.97
N ILE A 392 -14.45 0.30 4.56
CA ILE A 392 -14.96 1.45 3.81
C ILE A 392 -13.81 2.20 3.14
N ALA A 393 -12.73 2.47 3.88
CA ALA A 393 -11.53 3.11 3.33
C ALA A 393 -10.93 2.28 2.18
N ASP A 394 -10.77 0.97 2.38
CA ASP A 394 -10.29 0.05 1.34
C ASP A 394 -11.18 0.06 0.11
N PHE A 395 -12.49 -0.07 0.28
CA PHE A 395 -13.45 -0.10 -0.82
C PHE A 395 -13.39 1.19 -1.65
N VAL A 396 -13.41 2.35 -0.98
CA VAL A 396 -13.27 3.64 -1.68
C VAL A 396 -11.90 3.77 -2.34
N GLY A 397 -10.83 3.30 -1.70
CA GLY A 397 -9.49 3.26 -2.27
C GLY A 397 -9.43 2.42 -3.56
N ILE A 398 -10.08 1.25 -3.58
CA ILE A 398 -10.18 0.38 -4.76
C ILE A 398 -10.94 1.09 -5.89
N ILE A 399 -12.11 1.68 -5.61
CA ILE A 399 -12.88 2.41 -6.63
C ILE A 399 -12.09 3.61 -7.16
N ALA A 400 -11.46 4.39 -6.28
CA ALA A 400 -10.64 5.52 -6.67
C ALA A 400 -9.45 5.07 -7.54
N ALA A 401 -8.76 4.00 -7.16
CA ALA A 401 -7.66 3.43 -7.93
C ALA A 401 -8.08 3.02 -9.34
N ILE A 402 -9.24 2.38 -9.49
CA ILE A 402 -9.81 2.02 -10.80
C ILE A 402 -10.05 3.28 -11.63
N LEU A 403 -10.83 4.24 -11.09
CA LEU A 403 -11.20 5.46 -11.82
C LEU A 403 -9.99 6.32 -12.21
N ILE A 404 -9.02 6.45 -11.31
CA ILE A 404 -7.77 7.20 -11.56
C ILE A 404 -6.91 6.45 -12.58
N CYS A 405 -6.84 5.12 -12.54
CA CYS A 405 -6.14 4.36 -13.57
C CYS A 405 -6.78 4.56 -14.95
N TYR A 406 -8.11 4.59 -15.04
CA TYR A 406 -8.82 4.94 -16.28
C TYR A 406 -8.48 6.34 -16.77
N LEU A 407 -8.44 7.32 -15.85
CA LEU A 407 -8.11 8.70 -16.18
C LEU A 407 -6.68 8.85 -16.76
N PHE A 408 -5.72 8.12 -16.21
CA PHE A 408 -4.30 8.28 -16.57
C PHE A 408 -3.83 7.33 -17.69
N PHE A 409 -4.42 6.14 -17.83
CA PHE A 409 -3.81 5.06 -18.60
C PHE A 409 -4.74 4.29 -19.54
N TYR A 410 -6.04 4.61 -19.59
CA TYR A 410 -6.96 3.92 -20.50
C TYR A 410 -6.82 4.45 -21.94
N ASN A 411 -6.58 3.54 -22.89
CA ASN A 411 -6.29 3.82 -24.31
C ASN A 411 -5.02 4.65 -24.56
N ILE A 412 -3.93 4.33 -23.85
CA ILE A 412 -2.54 4.72 -24.21
C ILE A 412 -1.86 3.52 -24.86
#